data_AF-A0A941X8F9-F1
#
_entry.id   AF-A0A941X8F9-F1
#
_cell.length_a   1.000
_cell.length_b   1.000
_cell.length_c   1.000
_cell.angle_alpha   90.00
_cell.angle_beta   90.00
_cell.angle_gamma   90.00
#
_symmetry.space_group_name_H-M   'P 1'
#
loop_
_entity.id
_entity.type
_entity.pdbx_description
1 polymer ?
#
loop_
_entity_poly.entity_id
_entity_poly.type
_entity_poly.pdbx_seq_one_letter_code
_entity_poly.pdbx_strand_id
1 'polypeptide(L)'
;MEDIFTAINRQLKYDIFYSDDELDVARKIKLTDSKMEVSKLLKEVLQDDYSYEFLNKTIVIRPVKQQQNPKIVIQGTVKDTKGIPLPGVSVVIQGSTVGVSTDNAGKFRMEVADLPDLVLVFSFVGMETREIPYR
;
A
#
# COMPACT_ATOMS: atom_id res chain seq x y z
N MET A 1 -32.20 2.02 11.96
CA MET A 1 -31.12 1.52 11.09
C MET A 1 -30.19 0.76 12.01
N GLU A 2 -29.93 -0.52 11.75
CA GLU A 2 -29.02 -1.34 12.58
C GLU A 2 -27.67 -1.43 11.86
N ASP A 3 -26.58 -1.24 12.60
CA ASP A 3 -25.22 -1.41 12.10
C ASP A 3 -24.93 -2.88 11.79
N ILE A 4 -24.05 -3.13 10.81
CA ILE A 4 -23.65 -4.48 10.40
C ILE A 4 -23.10 -5.32 11.56
N PHE A 5 -22.36 -4.67 12.46
CA PHE A 5 -21.80 -5.32 13.64
C PHE A 5 -22.88 -5.72 14.66
N THR A 6 -23.94 -4.92 14.79
CA THR A 6 -25.12 -5.23 15.60
C THR A 6 -25.90 -6.41 15.01
N ALA A 7 -26.04 -6.46 13.69
CA ALA A 7 -26.69 -7.57 13.00
C ALA A 7 -25.90 -8.90 13.15
N ILE A 8 -24.57 -8.85 13.02
CA ILE A 8 -23.68 -10.00 13.24
C ILE A 8 -23.78 -10.48 14.70
N ASN A 9 -23.71 -9.58 15.67
CA ASN A 9 -23.83 -9.94 17.08
C ASN A 9 -25.18 -10.63 17.37
N ARG A 10 -26.31 -10.05 16.90
CA ARG A 10 -27.64 -10.60 17.15
C ARG A 10 -27.88 -11.97 16.51
N GLN A 11 -27.45 -12.16 15.27
CA GLN A 11 -27.70 -13.40 14.53
C GLN A 11 -26.74 -14.52 14.92
N LEU A 12 -25.48 -14.19 15.22
CA LEU A 12 -24.41 -15.18 15.31
C LEU A 12 -23.78 -15.27 16.71
N LYS A 13 -24.24 -14.45 17.67
CA LYS A 13 -23.79 -14.43 19.07
C LYS A 13 -22.27 -14.27 19.23
N TYR A 14 -21.65 -13.50 18.34
CA TYR A 14 -20.25 -13.09 18.47
C TYR A 14 -20.16 -11.71 19.08
N ASP A 15 -19.27 -11.57 20.07
CA ASP A 15 -18.83 -10.26 20.56
C ASP A 15 -17.84 -9.67 19.56
N ILE A 16 -17.97 -8.38 19.25
CA ILE A 16 -17.06 -7.71 18.30
C ILE A 16 -16.31 -6.65 19.08
N PHE A 17 -14.99 -6.75 19.07
CA PHE A 17 -14.10 -5.81 19.72
C PHE A 17 -13.30 -5.08 18.64
N TYR A 18 -13.41 -3.76 18.62
CA TYR A 18 -12.67 -2.88 17.74
C TYR A 18 -12.23 -1.64 18.52
N SER A 19 -11.11 -1.03 18.13
CA SER A 19 -10.67 0.22 18.74
C SER A 19 -11.49 1.36 18.13
N ASP A 20 -12.25 2.06 18.96
CA ASP A 20 -13.33 3.01 18.58
C ASP A 20 -12.84 4.24 17.78
N ASP A 21 -11.53 4.55 17.82
CA ASP A 21 -10.99 5.79 17.27
C ASP A 21 -10.62 5.75 15.77
N GLU A 22 -10.63 4.58 15.12
CA GLU A 22 -10.12 4.45 13.73
C GLU A 22 -11.12 3.87 12.72
N LEU A 23 -12.11 3.08 13.17
CA LEU A 23 -13.08 2.45 12.27
C LEU A 23 -14.26 3.39 11.99
N ASP A 24 -14.33 3.90 10.76
CA ASP A 24 -15.56 4.49 10.22
C ASP A 24 -16.60 3.39 9.98
N VAL A 25 -17.18 2.91 11.07
CA VAL A 25 -18.22 1.87 11.15
C VAL A 25 -19.53 2.29 10.47
N ALA A 26 -19.63 3.53 9.96
CA ALA A 26 -20.79 4.05 9.25
C ALA A 26 -20.93 3.53 7.81
N ARG A 27 -20.04 2.64 7.33
CA ARG A 27 -20.24 1.95 6.03
C ARG A 27 -21.51 1.08 6.08
N LYS A 28 -22.59 1.66 5.57
CA LYS A 28 -23.90 1.05 5.39
C LYS A 28 -23.80 -0.14 4.42
N ILE A 29 -23.71 -1.35 4.94
CA ILE A 29 -23.97 -2.55 4.13
C ILE A 29 -25.44 -2.92 4.30
N LYS A 30 -26.20 -2.88 3.18
CA LYS A 30 -27.47 -3.60 3.11
C LYS A 30 -27.15 -5.09 3.11
N LEU A 31 -27.25 -5.73 4.28
CA LEU A 31 -27.21 -7.20 4.41
C LEU A 31 -28.36 -7.77 3.56
N THR A 32 -28.05 -8.09 2.31
CA THR A 32 -29.07 -8.47 1.32
C THR A 32 -29.28 -9.98 1.29
N ASP A 33 -28.38 -10.79 1.85
CA ASP A 33 -28.59 -12.23 1.86
C ASP A 33 -28.11 -12.92 3.14
N SER A 34 -29.08 -13.57 3.79
CA SER A 34 -28.99 -14.42 4.99
C SER A 34 -28.16 -15.70 4.81
N LYS A 35 -27.27 -15.75 3.82
CA LYS A 35 -26.44 -16.91 3.47
C LYS A 35 -24.94 -16.62 3.33
N MET A 36 -24.50 -15.37 3.50
CA MET A 36 -23.06 -15.08 3.46
C MET A 36 -22.39 -15.45 4.79
N GLU A 37 -21.29 -16.20 4.71
CA GLU A 37 -20.44 -16.49 5.86
C GLU A 37 -19.85 -15.19 6.43
N VAL A 38 -19.78 -15.09 7.76
CA VAL A 38 -19.27 -13.93 8.50
C VAL A 38 -17.88 -13.50 8.03
N SER A 39 -17.03 -14.48 7.73
CA SER A 39 -15.69 -14.28 7.18
C SER A 39 -15.70 -13.51 5.87
N LYS A 40 -16.60 -13.86 4.95
CA LYS A 40 -16.74 -13.22 3.64
C LYS A 40 -17.27 -11.80 3.79
N LEU A 41 -18.25 -11.61 4.68
CA LEU A 41 -18.82 -10.31 5.00
C LEU A 41 -17.76 -9.37 5.62
N LEU A 42 -17.02 -9.86 6.62
CA LEU A 42 -15.94 -9.09 7.24
C LEU A 42 -14.85 -8.74 6.23
N LYS A 43 -14.47 -9.65 5.34
CA LYS A 43 -13.50 -9.37 4.28
C LYS A 43 -13.96 -8.23 3.35
N GLU A 44 -15.25 -8.18 3.02
CA GLU A 44 -15.80 -7.13 2.15
C GLU A 44 -15.92 -5.77 2.86
N VAL A 45 -16.26 -5.79 4.15
CA VAL A 45 -16.37 -4.57 4.99
C VAL A 45 -15.00 -3.97 5.29
N LEU A 46 -14.07 -4.82 5.76
CA LEU A 46 -12.80 -4.43 6.34
C LEU A 46 -11.71 -4.15 5.31
N GLN A 47 -11.83 -4.76 4.12
CA GLN A 47 -10.88 -4.60 3.01
C GLN A 47 -9.42 -4.78 3.46
N ASP A 48 -8.48 -4.08 2.82
CA ASP A 48 -7.03 -4.22 3.10
C ASP A 48 -6.56 -3.33 4.27
N ASP A 49 -7.44 -2.45 4.79
CA ASP A 49 -7.11 -1.49 5.86
C ASP A 49 -7.22 -2.12 7.26
N TYR A 50 -7.98 -3.22 7.39
CA TYR A 50 -8.26 -3.86 8.68
C TYR A 50 -8.12 -5.38 8.61
N SER A 51 -7.48 -5.93 9.65
CA SER A 51 -7.38 -7.37 9.88
C SER A 51 -8.39 -7.77 10.96
N TYR A 52 -8.85 -9.01 10.89
CA TYR A 52 -9.72 -9.57 11.92
C TYR A 52 -9.23 -10.96 12.35
N GLU A 53 -9.40 -11.24 13.64
CA GLU A 53 -9.08 -12.54 14.24
C GLU A 53 -10.30 -13.08 14.98
N PHE A 54 -10.60 -14.36 14.79
CA PHE A 54 -11.61 -15.07 15.58
C PHE A 54 -10.95 -15.65 16.82
N LEU A 55 -11.25 -15.08 17.99
CA LEU A 55 -10.85 -15.62 19.29
C LEU A 55 -12.09 -16.14 20.03
N ASN A 56 -12.30 -17.46 19.97
CA ASN A 56 -13.45 -18.13 20.57
C ASN A 56 -14.80 -17.58 20.06
N LYS A 57 -15.47 -16.74 20.86
CA LYS A 57 -16.74 -16.06 20.53
C LYS A 57 -16.55 -14.56 20.29
N THR A 58 -15.30 -14.10 20.20
CA THR A 58 -14.97 -12.70 19.99
C THR A 58 -14.27 -12.51 18.66
N ILE A 59 -14.71 -11.51 17.90
CA ILE A 59 -14.07 -11.06 16.67
C ILE A 59 -13.28 -9.81 17.03
N VAL A 60 -11.95 -9.88 16.92
CA VAL A 60 -11.08 -8.73 17.18
C VAL A 60 -10.69 -8.11 15.87
N ILE A 61 -11.07 -6.86 15.64
CA ILE A 61 -10.74 -6.09 14.44
C ILE A 61 -9.62 -5.13 14.81
N ARG A 62 -8.53 -5.17 14.04
CA ARG A 62 -7.37 -4.29 14.23
C ARG A 62 -7.04 -3.59 12.92
N PRO A 63 -6.68 -2.30 12.96
CA PRO A 63 -6.08 -1.65 11.80
C PRO A 63 -4.88 -2.49 11.37
N VAL A 64 -4.82 -2.85 10.09
CA VAL A 64 -3.56 -3.26 9.51
C VAL A 64 -2.77 -1.97 9.46
N LYS A 65 -1.96 -1.72 10.49
CA LYS A 65 -0.84 -0.80 10.33
C LYS A 65 -0.03 -1.41 9.20
N GLN A 66 -0.27 -0.94 7.98
CA GLN A 66 0.67 -1.12 6.89
C GLN A 66 2.00 -0.76 7.53
N GLN A 67 2.91 -1.71 7.63
CA GLN A 67 4.30 -1.39 7.93
C GLN A 67 4.71 -0.44 6.82
N GLN A 68 4.49 0.85 7.03
CA GLN A 68 5.08 1.88 6.22
C GLN A 68 6.54 1.76 6.58
N ASN A 69 7.24 0.92 5.83
CA ASN A 69 8.69 0.98 5.81
C ASN A 69 9.04 2.45 5.69
N PRO A 70 9.90 2.98 6.57
CA PRO A 70 10.22 4.39 6.58
C PRO A 70 10.56 4.80 5.16
N LYS A 71 9.86 5.81 4.65
CA LYS A 71 10.08 6.23 3.27
C LYS A 71 11.32 7.11 3.22
N ILE A 72 12.16 6.87 2.23
CA ILE A 72 13.34 7.67 1.94
C ILE A 72 13.13 8.44 0.64
N VAL A 73 13.74 9.62 0.56
CA VAL A 73 13.75 10.42 -0.66
C VAL A 73 15.07 10.22 -1.37
N ILE A 74 14.98 9.70 -2.59
CA ILE A 74 16.13 9.52 -3.48
C ILE A 74 16.05 10.61 -4.54
N GLN A 75 17.13 11.37 -4.67
CA GLN A 75 17.24 12.42 -5.66
C GLN A 75 18.65 12.47 -6.25
N GLY A 76 18.73 12.89 -7.50
CA GLY A 76 20.00 12.97 -8.21
C GLY A 76 19.86 13.67 -9.56
N THR A 77 20.95 13.68 -10.32
CA THR A 77 20.97 14.24 -11.68
C THR A 77 21.64 13.25 -12.61
N VAL A 78 20.95 12.91 -13.70
CA VAL A 78 21.47 12.03 -14.75
C VAL A 78 22.12 12.89 -15.83
N LYS A 79 23.34 12.54 -16.20
CA LYS A 79 24.15 13.22 -17.21
C LYS A 79 24.77 12.18 -18.16
N ASP A 80 25.07 12.58 -19.38
CA ASP A 80 25.83 11.78 -20.32
C ASP A 80 27.34 11.79 -20.00
N THR A 81 28.14 11.09 -20.82
CA THR A 81 29.60 11.02 -20.67
C THR A 81 30.30 12.37 -20.88
N LYS A 82 29.63 13.36 -21.47
CA LYS A 82 30.12 14.73 -21.68
C LYS A 82 29.67 15.69 -20.57
N GLY A 83 28.92 15.20 -19.59
CA GLY A 83 28.37 15.99 -18.48
C GLY A 83 27.10 16.76 -18.83
N ILE A 84 26.49 16.50 -19.99
CA ILE A 84 25.24 17.14 -20.44
C ILE A 84 24.07 16.45 -19.70
N PRO A 85 23.17 17.21 -19.05
CA PRO A 85 21.98 16.64 -18.42
C PRO A 85 21.08 15.91 -19.41
N LEU A 86 20.57 14.75 -19.01
CA LEU A 86 19.71 13.92 -19.85
C LEU A 86 18.26 13.96 -19.36
N PRO A 87 17.36 14.66 -20.07
CA PRO A 87 15.92 14.63 -19.79
C PRO A 87 15.27 13.36 -20.31
N GLY A 88 14.20 12.91 -19.64
CA GLY A 88 13.39 11.76 -20.07
C GLY A 88 14.01 10.38 -19.77
N VAL A 89 15.08 10.32 -18.97
CA VAL A 89 15.62 9.04 -18.47
C VAL A 89 14.64 8.47 -17.46
N SER A 90 14.22 7.22 -17.66
CA SER A 90 13.39 6.49 -16.70
C SER A 90 14.25 5.94 -15.58
N VAL A 91 13.87 6.23 -14.33
CA VAL A 91 14.51 5.77 -13.10
C VAL A 91 13.51 4.89 -12.36
N VAL A 92 13.75 3.59 -12.31
CA VAL A 92 12.80 2.59 -11.77
C VAL A 92 13.51 1.76 -10.70
N ILE A 93 12.79 1.35 -9.66
CA ILE A 93 13.34 0.39 -8.69
C ILE A 93 13.34 -1.00 -9.32
N GLN A 94 14.45 -1.72 -9.24
CA GLN A 94 14.57 -3.07 -9.79
C GLN A 94 13.46 -3.98 -9.24
N GLY A 95 12.72 -4.65 -10.14
CA GLY A 95 11.59 -5.52 -9.77
C GLY A 95 10.30 -4.81 -9.35
N SER A 96 10.25 -3.47 -9.45
CA SER A 96 9.07 -2.66 -9.13
C SER A 96 8.53 -1.94 -10.36
N THR A 97 7.26 -1.52 -10.28
CA THR A 97 6.66 -0.57 -11.23
C THR A 97 6.80 0.88 -10.78
N VAL A 98 7.36 1.10 -9.59
CA VAL A 98 7.61 2.45 -9.05
C VAL A 98 8.83 3.05 -9.74
N GLY A 99 8.61 4.16 -10.45
CA GLY A 99 9.65 4.90 -11.11
C GLY A 99 9.24 6.34 -11.45
N VAL A 100 10.23 7.13 -11.81
CA VAL A 100 10.10 8.53 -12.21
C VAL A 100 10.94 8.80 -13.45
N SER A 101 10.61 9.84 -14.22
CA SER A 101 11.45 10.31 -15.32
C SER A 101 12.25 11.53 -14.91
N THR A 102 13.47 11.69 -15.45
CA THR A 102 14.25 12.91 -15.25
C THR A 102 13.62 14.13 -15.93
N ASP A 103 13.75 15.30 -15.31
CA ASP A 103 13.29 16.59 -15.83
C ASP A 103 14.23 17.19 -16.90
N ASN A 104 13.92 18.40 -17.39
CA ASN A 104 14.72 19.13 -18.37
C ASN A 104 16.17 19.42 -17.93
N ALA A 105 16.43 19.42 -16.62
CA ALA A 105 17.76 19.59 -16.04
C ALA A 105 18.41 18.25 -15.68
N GLY A 106 17.84 17.13 -16.14
CA GLY A 106 18.29 15.77 -15.84
C GLY A 106 18.03 15.34 -14.41
N LYS A 107 17.27 16.10 -13.61
CA LYS A 107 17.04 15.81 -12.19
C LYS A 107 15.91 14.82 -12.01
N PHE A 108 16.03 13.95 -11.01
CA PHE A 108 14.95 13.09 -10.57
C PHE A 108 14.80 13.17 -9.06
N ARG A 109 13.58 12.90 -8.59
CA ARG A 109 13.25 12.78 -7.18
C ARG A 109 12.15 11.72 -7.05
N MET A 110 12.37 10.73 -6.19
CA MET A 110 11.39 9.69 -5.90
C MET A 110 11.36 9.39 -4.40
N GLU A 111 10.18 9.03 -3.92
CA GLU A 111 9.94 8.61 -2.54
C GLU A 111 9.65 7.11 -2.55
N VAL A 112 10.46 6.35 -1.82
CA VAL A 112 10.44 4.88 -1.86
C VAL A 112 10.55 4.31 -0.46
N ALA A 113 10.10 3.08 -0.26
CA ALA A 113 10.36 2.35 0.98
C ALA A 113 11.87 2.18 1.20
N ASP A 114 12.35 2.37 2.42
CA ASP A 114 13.73 2.05 2.79
C ASP A 114 13.93 0.53 2.78
N LEU A 115 14.42 0.02 1.65
CA LEU A 115 14.72 -1.39 1.43
C LEU A 115 16.25 -1.59 1.48
N PRO A 116 16.75 -2.67 2.12
CA PRO A 116 18.19 -2.90 2.28
C PRO A 116 18.93 -3.13 0.96
N ASP A 117 18.28 -3.75 -0.03
CA ASP A 117 18.87 -4.12 -1.32
C ASP A 117 18.28 -3.29 -2.47
N LEU A 118 18.11 -1.98 -2.26
CA LEU A 118 17.49 -1.11 -3.25
C LEU A 118 18.43 -0.89 -4.45
N VAL A 119 17.97 -1.20 -5.66
CA VAL A 119 18.70 -0.94 -6.91
C VAL A 119 17.88 -0.04 -7.81
N LEU A 120 18.50 1.02 -8.32
CA LEU A 120 17.91 1.95 -9.28
C LEU A 120 18.33 1.56 -10.70
N VAL A 121 17.35 1.36 -11.56
CA VAL A 121 17.51 1.03 -12.97
C VAL A 121 17.24 2.28 -13.79
N PHE A 122 18.27 2.74 -14.51
CA PHE A 122 18.23 3.89 -15.40
C PHE A 122 18.15 3.40 -16.84
N SER A 123 17.10 3.80 -17.56
CA SER A 123 16.91 3.43 -18.97
C SER A 123 16.51 4.63 -19.80
N PHE A 124 17.07 4.72 -21.01
CA PHE A 124 16.70 5.71 -22.01
C PHE A 124 16.68 5.06 -23.39
N VAL A 125 15.75 5.47 -24.25
CA VAL A 125 15.57 4.86 -25.57
C VAL A 125 16.86 4.96 -26.38
N GLY A 126 17.36 3.82 -26.85
CA GLY A 126 18.60 3.74 -27.63
C GLY A 126 19.89 3.80 -26.82
N MET A 127 19.81 3.78 -25.48
CA MET A 127 20.98 3.72 -24.59
C MET A 127 21.03 2.38 -23.85
N GLU A 128 22.22 2.01 -23.38
CA GLU A 128 22.37 0.88 -22.46
C GLU A 128 21.75 1.20 -21.09
N THR A 129 21.00 0.25 -20.56
CA THR A 129 20.46 0.32 -19.20
C THR A 129 21.58 0.27 -18.17
N ARG A 130 21.49 1.09 -17.13
CA ARG A 130 22.43 1.12 -16.02
C ARG A 130 21.71 0.80 -14.71
N GLU A 131 22.25 -0.16 -13.96
CA GLU A 131 21.77 -0.50 -12.62
C GLU A 131 22.75 0.07 -11.59
N ILE A 132 22.23 0.80 -10.60
CA ILE A 132 23.03 1.43 -9.55
C ILE A 132 22.43 1.02 -8.19
N PRO A 133 23.17 0.25 -7.37
CA PRO A 133 22.78 -0.01 -5.99
C PRO A 133 22.71 1.29 -5.18
N TYR A 134 21.63 1.44 -4.41
CA TYR A 134 21.42 2.53 -3.47
C TYR A 134 21.75 2.02 -2.06
N ARG A 135 23.03 1.69 -1.83
CA ARG A 135 23.79 1.60 -0.57
C ARG A 135 25.03 0.72 -0.77
#